data_AF-A0A2V7R7C2-F1
#
_entry.id   AF-A0A2V7R7C2-F1
#
_cell.length_a   1.000
_cell.length_b   1.000
_cell.length_c   1.000
_cell.angle_alpha   90.00
_cell.angle_beta   90.00
_cell.angle_gamma   90.00
#
_symmetry.space_group_name_H-M   'P 1'
#
loop_
_entity.id
_entity.type
_entity.pdbx_description
1 polymer ?
#
loop_
_entity_poly.entity_id
_entity_poly.type
_entity_poly.pdbx_seq_one_letter_code
_entity_poly.pdbx_strand_id
1 'polypeptide(L)'
;MWRSRAPAQLTATLTAALVLSCDHTSQITGSGGGGRLVVVPQTVALPENQSTQFVAFDLGAAGDTIPIAVTWSATGGTISDSTTSQGVHYGRYTAGARAGRFHVVARDSKSDSVTAIVWTLAPPPAGACLNEAGPSVALSGAQTSTYETTSLASSSKIDATTAQFLLDTSVNVVVRVGGGSGLCWSGGEILGQFPPATSWTTMHDKYGMIPGSQSSAVGVRIENLTVFAYGKGVSFDDPGLDTGFTIRNAHFKYIRDDCVEDDFFNGGTIDSTFLDGCYDAVSSQEDPGATQGVDNLITITNSLVRLQALDSVYSGPVPNHNAFWKWSDLAPSLALYNNVFRADGPSEEGNGARMYMAPPPGKLADCRNNVMVWLGSGSFPETLPTTFNGQQCFTIMTGAAGLQYWNNAVAQWQAAHPDPLPDVAPPIVSLFSPGISGSTTLTGTVTIIATAVDDRAVAGVQLQLNGQNIGAEVTQDGVSGDDAFGPTHYALTWDSHGVANGTYTLTAIARDTAGHTTTSAGVTVTVSN
;
A
#
# COMPACT_ATOMS: atom_id res chain seq x y z
N MET A 1 12.84 -14.83 -60.34
CA MET A 1 13.72 -15.92 -59.84
C MET A 1 14.51 -15.35 -58.66
N TRP A 2 14.38 -15.91 -57.44
CA TRP A 2 15.17 -15.59 -56.22
C TRP A 2 15.10 -14.14 -55.67
N ARG A 3 15.40 -13.78 -54.40
CA ARG A 3 15.24 -14.33 -53.01
C ARG A 3 15.60 -13.17 -52.03
N SER A 4 15.26 -13.12 -50.72
CA SER A 4 14.07 -13.52 -49.93
C SER A 4 14.28 -13.20 -48.42
N ARG A 5 13.32 -12.56 -47.72
CA ARG A 5 13.32 -12.21 -46.25
C ARG A 5 14.28 -11.05 -45.88
N ALA A 6 14.15 -10.32 -44.77
CA ALA A 6 13.39 -10.49 -43.51
C ALA A 6 12.89 -9.12 -42.95
N PRO A 7 11.98 -9.07 -41.95
CA PRO A 7 11.52 -7.81 -41.35
C PRO A 7 12.58 -7.18 -40.42
N ALA A 8 12.62 -5.85 -40.35
CA ALA A 8 13.45 -5.13 -39.38
C ALA A 8 12.84 -5.26 -37.97
N GLN A 9 13.63 -5.74 -37.02
CA GLN A 9 13.26 -5.75 -35.60
C GLN A 9 13.25 -4.33 -35.07
N LEU A 10 12.15 -3.90 -34.46
CA LEU A 10 12.09 -2.64 -33.72
C LEU A 10 12.72 -2.87 -32.33
N THR A 11 14.03 -2.70 -32.22
CA THR A 11 14.71 -2.72 -30.91
C THR A 11 14.37 -1.45 -30.14
N ALA A 12 13.46 -1.57 -29.17
CA ALA A 12 13.23 -0.53 -28.18
C ALA A 12 14.48 -0.41 -27.28
N THR A 13 15.38 0.51 -27.63
CA THR A 13 16.51 0.87 -26.78
C THR A 13 16.03 1.80 -25.68
N LEU A 14 16.09 1.35 -24.43
CA LEU A 14 15.89 2.18 -23.26
C LEU A 14 16.99 3.27 -23.24
N THR A 15 16.65 4.51 -23.60
CA THR A 15 17.57 5.63 -23.52
C THR A 15 17.79 5.99 -22.06
N ALA A 16 18.77 5.35 -21.43
CA ALA A 16 19.48 5.93 -20.31
C ALA A 16 20.01 7.30 -20.77
N ALA A 17 19.59 8.37 -20.08
CA ALA A 17 20.05 9.71 -20.37
C ALA A 17 21.52 9.86 -19.95
N LEU A 18 22.45 9.41 -20.82
CA LEU A 18 23.84 9.84 -20.76
C LEU A 18 23.87 11.35 -20.95
N VAL A 19 24.06 12.07 -19.85
CA VAL A 19 24.61 13.42 -19.90
C VAL A 19 26.06 13.29 -20.34
N LEU A 20 26.26 13.27 -21.66
CA LEU A 20 27.55 13.47 -22.29
C LEU A 20 28.04 14.88 -21.98
N SER A 21 28.77 15.04 -20.88
CA SER A 21 29.67 16.19 -20.74
C SER A 21 30.78 16.03 -21.79
N CYS A 22 30.77 16.86 -22.82
CA CYS A 22 31.83 16.89 -23.82
C CYS A 22 33.22 17.03 -23.17
N ASP A 23 34.21 16.37 -23.76
CA ASP A 23 35.59 16.38 -23.26
C ASP A 23 36.14 17.79 -23.08
N HIS A 24 36.45 18.15 -21.83
CA HIS A 24 37.59 18.99 -21.55
C HIS A 24 38.80 18.08 -21.31
N THR A 25 39.60 17.89 -22.37
CA THR A 25 40.93 17.30 -22.29
C THR A 25 41.87 18.21 -21.50
N SER A 26 41.76 18.15 -20.17
CA SER A 26 42.75 18.71 -19.26
C SER A 26 44.05 17.93 -19.40
N GLN A 27 45.07 18.52 -20.04
CA GLN A 27 46.40 17.93 -20.12
C GLN A 27 46.98 17.77 -18.71
N ILE A 28 47.12 16.53 -18.25
CA ILE A 28 47.79 16.23 -16.97
C ILE A 28 49.30 16.25 -17.19
N THR A 29 49.94 17.38 -16.89
CA THR A 29 51.38 17.44 -16.61
C THR A 29 51.62 17.23 -15.12
N GLY A 30 51.67 15.97 -14.70
CA GLY A 30 51.90 15.57 -13.31
C GLY A 30 52.79 14.34 -13.23
N SER A 31 54.05 14.52 -12.85
CA SER A 31 55.01 13.42 -12.66
C SER A 31 54.86 12.81 -11.26
N GLY A 32 54.15 11.68 -11.16
CA GLY A 32 54.05 10.88 -9.94
C GLY A 32 53.27 9.59 -10.20
N GLY A 33 53.79 8.45 -9.75
CA GLY A 33 53.19 7.13 -9.96
C GLY A 33 51.96 6.84 -9.08
N GLY A 34 51.11 7.84 -8.84
CA GLY A 34 49.87 7.70 -8.08
C GLY A 34 48.71 7.32 -9.00
N GLY A 35 47.95 6.29 -8.61
CA GLY A 35 46.63 6.04 -9.18
C GLY A 35 45.66 7.18 -8.88
N ARG A 36 44.56 7.24 -9.63
CA ARG A 36 43.46 8.17 -9.43
C ARG A 36 42.25 7.43 -8.89
N LEU A 37 41.86 7.73 -7.64
CA LEU A 37 40.57 7.29 -7.11
C LEU A 37 39.41 7.80 -7.99
N VAL A 38 38.44 6.94 -8.24
CA VAL A 38 37.21 7.20 -9.00
C VAL A 38 36.02 6.75 -8.16
N VAL A 39 34.90 7.47 -8.26
CA VAL A 39 33.60 7.04 -7.70
C VAL A 39 32.51 7.12 -8.78
N VAL A 40 31.61 6.14 -8.81
CA VAL A 40 30.50 6.03 -9.76
C VAL A 40 29.22 5.59 -9.02
N PRO A 41 28.05 6.22 -9.25
CA PRO A 41 27.85 7.46 -10.00
C PRO A 41 28.49 8.67 -9.30
N GLN A 42 28.79 9.74 -10.06
CA GLN A 42 29.29 11.00 -9.47
C GLN A 42 28.17 11.89 -8.91
N THR A 43 26.93 11.68 -9.36
CA THR A 43 25.75 12.36 -8.83
C THR A 43 24.56 11.41 -8.91
N VAL A 44 23.74 11.38 -7.87
CA VAL A 44 22.48 10.65 -7.82
C VAL A 44 21.39 11.54 -7.24
N ALA A 45 20.15 11.36 -7.68
CA ALA A 45 18.96 11.86 -7.02
C ALA A 45 18.17 10.66 -6.49
N LEU A 46 17.76 10.71 -5.23
CA LEU A 46 17.24 9.57 -4.50
C LEU A 46 16.14 10.06 -3.55
N PRO A 47 14.91 9.50 -3.54
CA PRO A 47 13.91 9.90 -2.57
C PRO A 47 14.38 9.68 -1.12
N GLU A 48 13.74 10.34 -0.15
CA GLU A 48 14.04 10.10 1.26
C GLU A 48 13.98 8.61 1.61
N ASN A 49 14.95 8.15 2.41
CA ASN A 49 15.13 6.76 2.86
C ASN A 49 15.40 5.71 1.77
N GLN A 50 15.31 6.04 0.48
CA GLN A 50 15.67 5.11 -0.60
C GLN A 50 17.17 4.79 -0.62
N SER A 51 17.53 3.66 -1.24
CA SER A 51 18.92 3.18 -1.31
C SER A 51 19.46 3.10 -2.75
N THR A 52 20.77 3.27 -2.90
CA THR A 52 21.51 3.12 -4.17
C THR A 52 22.93 2.63 -3.93
N GLN A 53 23.61 2.13 -4.95
CA GLN A 53 24.96 1.58 -4.85
C GLN A 53 25.98 2.51 -5.54
N PHE A 54 27.01 2.86 -4.79
CA PHE A 54 28.23 3.49 -5.29
C PHE A 54 29.32 2.45 -5.50
N VAL A 55 30.20 2.72 -6.45
CA VAL A 55 31.41 1.95 -6.77
C VAL A 55 32.60 2.89 -6.64
N ALA A 56 33.66 2.46 -5.94
CA ALA A 56 34.93 3.15 -5.87
C ALA A 56 36.09 2.24 -6.28
N PHE A 57 37.08 2.79 -6.99
CA PHE A 57 38.30 2.08 -7.36
C PHE A 57 39.42 3.08 -7.71
N ASP A 58 40.68 2.69 -7.52
CA ASP A 58 41.83 3.46 -7.97
C ASP A 58 42.26 3.04 -9.38
N LEU A 59 42.36 3.99 -10.29
CA LEU A 59 42.77 3.77 -11.67
C LEU A 59 44.27 4.06 -11.84
N GLY A 60 45.05 3.06 -12.24
CA GLY A 60 46.47 3.17 -12.57
C GLY A 60 46.74 3.88 -13.90
N ALA A 61 48.00 4.23 -14.13
CA ALA A 61 48.43 4.93 -15.33
C ALA A 61 48.24 4.11 -16.63
N ALA A 62 48.05 2.80 -16.54
CA ALA A 62 47.73 1.92 -17.67
C ALA A 62 46.21 1.69 -17.86
N GLY A 63 45.36 2.31 -17.03
CA GLY A 63 43.91 2.09 -17.03
C GLY A 63 43.46 0.83 -16.28
N ASP A 64 44.36 0.22 -15.51
CA ASP A 64 44.14 -0.94 -14.66
C ASP A 64 43.65 -0.53 -13.25
N THR A 65 42.94 -1.41 -12.55
CA THR A 65 42.50 -1.17 -11.17
C THR A 65 43.63 -1.51 -10.18
N ILE A 66 43.98 -0.56 -9.31
CA ILE A 66 44.98 -0.75 -8.25
C ILE A 66 44.28 -1.28 -6.99
N PRO A 67 44.72 -2.41 -6.41
CA PRO A 67 44.14 -2.97 -5.19
C PRO A 67 44.60 -2.20 -3.95
N ILE A 68 43.88 -1.13 -3.62
CA ILE A 68 44.07 -0.31 -2.42
C ILE A 68 42.78 -0.27 -1.59
N ALA A 69 42.87 -0.11 -0.27
CA ALA A 69 41.67 -0.01 0.56
C ALA A 69 40.97 1.34 0.40
N VAL A 70 39.64 1.33 0.25
CA VAL A 70 38.77 2.51 0.27
C VAL A 70 37.92 2.49 1.54
N THR A 71 37.65 3.68 2.08
CA THR A 71 36.72 3.93 3.18
C THR A 71 35.61 4.87 2.73
N TRP A 72 34.38 4.62 3.21
CA TRP A 72 33.20 5.40 2.85
C TRP A 72 32.76 6.31 4.00
N SER A 73 32.24 7.48 3.68
CA SER A 73 31.52 8.36 4.61
C SER A 73 30.44 9.15 3.88
N ALA A 74 29.43 9.62 4.62
CA ALA A 74 28.38 10.47 4.07
C ALA A 74 28.09 11.67 4.99
N THR A 75 27.76 12.84 4.41
CA THR A 75 27.36 14.03 5.20
C THR A 75 25.88 14.02 5.61
N GLY A 76 25.15 12.98 5.23
CA GLY A 76 23.77 12.68 5.63
C GLY A 76 23.23 11.52 4.81
N GLY A 77 22.19 10.86 5.34
CA GLY A 77 21.95 9.45 5.02
C GLY A 77 22.96 8.55 5.71
N THR A 78 23.08 7.30 5.27
CA THR A 78 24.07 6.32 5.73
C THR A 78 24.74 5.67 4.53
N ILE A 79 26.02 5.32 4.64
CA ILE A 79 26.70 4.49 3.65
C ILE A 79 27.45 3.37 4.35
N SER A 80 27.23 2.13 3.92
CA SER A 80 27.94 0.94 4.38
C SER A 80 28.73 0.33 3.23
N ASP A 81 29.93 -0.16 3.54
CA ASP A 81 30.68 -1.03 2.61
C ASP A 81 29.87 -2.32 2.43
N SER A 82 29.54 -2.66 1.19
CA SER A 82 28.72 -3.83 0.87
C SER A 82 29.55 -5.00 0.36
N THR A 83 30.69 -4.77 -0.31
CA THR A 83 31.67 -5.79 -0.74
C THR A 83 32.93 -5.14 -1.32
N THR A 84 34.04 -5.89 -1.33
CA THR A 84 35.26 -5.56 -2.09
C THR A 84 35.67 -6.72 -3.00
N SER A 85 35.95 -6.46 -4.27
CA SER A 85 36.42 -7.47 -5.24
C SER A 85 37.44 -6.89 -6.21
N GLN A 86 38.62 -7.50 -6.32
CA GLN A 86 39.68 -7.13 -7.28
C GLN A 86 40.09 -5.63 -7.28
N GLY A 87 40.06 -4.97 -6.11
CA GLY A 87 40.35 -3.52 -5.99
C GLY A 87 39.18 -2.59 -6.31
N VAL A 88 37.99 -3.15 -6.56
CA VAL A 88 36.72 -2.44 -6.66
C VAL A 88 35.98 -2.56 -5.33
N HIS A 89 35.50 -1.44 -4.81
CA HIS A 89 34.82 -1.30 -3.53
C HIS A 89 33.38 -0.84 -3.78
N TYR A 90 32.42 -1.41 -3.06
CA TYR A 90 31.01 -1.08 -3.21
C TYR A 90 30.47 -0.46 -1.93
N GLY A 91 29.80 0.69 -2.06
CA GLY A 91 29.18 1.39 -0.95
C GLY A 91 27.67 1.47 -1.16
N ARG A 92 26.88 0.81 -0.32
CA ARG A 92 25.41 0.96 -0.33
C ARG A 92 25.03 2.22 0.45
N TYR A 93 24.58 3.24 -0.26
CA TYR A 93 24.10 4.49 0.32
C TYR A 93 22.58 4.44 0.49
N THR A 94 22.09 4.88 1.65
CA THR A 94 20.68 5.09 1.95
C THR A 94 20.44 6.55 2.29
N ALA A 95 19.47 7.17 1.62
CA ALA A 95 19.06 8.54 1.88
C ALA A 95 18.60 8.74 3.35
N GLY A 96 18.76 9.94 3.87
CA GLY A 96 18.15 10.32 5.16
C GLY A 96 16.66 10.65 5.00
N ALA A 97 15.93 10.66 6.12
CA ALA A 97 14.57 11.21 6.25
C ALA A 97 14.57 12.76 6.26
N ARG A 98 15.42 13.37 5.42
CA ARG A 98 15.51 14.82 5.19
C ARG A 98 15.94 15.04 3.75
N ALA A 99 15.10 15.71 2.99
CA ALA A 99 15.45 16.27 1.69
C ALA A 99 16.63 17.24 1.81
N GLY A 100 17.48 17.27 0.79
CA GLY A 100 18.66 18.12 0.78
C GLY A 100 19.77 17.63 -0.14
N ARG A 101 20.90 18.35 -0.11
CA ARG A 101 22.11 17.98 -0.81
C ARG A 101 23.13 17.42 0.17
N PHE A 102 23.51 16.17 -0.07
CA PHE A 102 24.47 15.41 0.72
C PHE A 102 25.65 14.97 -0.15
N HIS A 103 26.71 14.54 0.51
CA HIS A 103 27.93 14.07 -0.12
C HIS A 103 28.21 12.65 0.32
N VAL A 104 28.52 11.78 -0.63
CA VAL A 104 29.15 10.47 -0.40
C VAL A 104 30.63 10.63 -0.73
N VAL A 105 31.50 10.32 0.21
CA VAL A 105 32.95 10.48 0.06
C VAL A 105 33.61 9.11 0.16
N ALA A 106 34.26 8.71 -0.92
CA ALA A 106 35.24 7.63 -0.94
C ALA A 106 36.62 8.22 -0.59
N ARG A 107 37.37 7.57 0.29
CA ARG A 107 38.77 7.92 0.62
C ARG A 107 39.65 6.69 0.57
N ASP A 108 40.74 6.75 -0.20
CA ASP A 108 41.72 5.67 -0.30
C ASP A 108 42.68 5.66 0.91
N SER A 109 43.52 4.63 1.02
CA SER A 109 44.53 4.55 2.09
C SER A 109 45.76 5.45 1.90
N LYS A 110 45.86 6.24 0.81
CA LYS A 110 46.83 7.34 0.65
C LYS A 110 46.27 8.68 1.15
N SER A 111 45.00 8.71 1.54
CA SER A 111 44.20 9.90 1.90
C SER A 111 43.65 10.71 0.72
N ASP A 112 43.80 10.25 -0.52
CA ASP A 112 43.09 10.81 -1.67
C ASP A 112 41.58 10.54 -1.50
N SER A 113 40.73 11.49 -1.89
CA SER A 113 39.28 11.36 -1.72
C SER A 113 38.48 11.95 -2.88
N VAL A 114 37.44 11.22 -3.29
CA VAL A 114 36.47 11.64 -4.31
C VAL A 114 35.08 11.72 -3.68
N THR A 115 34.38 12.79 -4.02
CA THR A 115 33.02 13.07 -3.55
C THR A 115 32.01 12.88 -4.67
N ALA A 116 31.02 12.02 -4.45
CA ALA A 116 29.76 12.04 -5.18
C ALA A 116 28.73 12.93 -4.49
N ILE A 117 27.82 13.52 -5.27
CA ILE A 117 26.71 14.33 -4.77
C ILE A 117 25.45 13.47 -4.72
N VAL A 118 24.76 13.48 -3.59
CA VAL A 118 23.42 12.90 -3.45
C VAL A 118 22.43 14.05 -3.25
N TRP A 119 21.41 14.11 -4.10
CA TRP A 119 20.21 14.88 -3.82
C TRP A 119 19.19 13.95 -3.19
N THR A 120 18.97 14.07 -1.88
CA THR A 120 17.80 13.45 -1.28
C THR A 120 16.59 14.31 -1.63
N LEU A 121 15.68 13.74 -2.42
CA LEU A 121 14.46 14.42 -2.81
C LEU A 121 13.41 14.15 -1.75
N ALA A 122 12.71 15.20 -1.30
CA ALA A 122 11.42 14.99 -0.65
C ALA A 122 10.52 14.19 -1.60
N PRO A 123 9.62 13.35 -1.08
CA PRO A 123 8.48 12.87 -1.87
C PRO A 123 7.87 14.04 -2.66
N PRO A 124 7.60 13.88 -3.97
CA PRO A 124 6.84 14.87 -4.71
C PRO A 124 5.53 15.16 -3.96
N PRO A 125 5.11 16.42 -3.79
CA PRO A 125 3.80 16.70 -3.19
C PRO A 125 2.73 16.02 -4.03
N ALA A 126 1.78 15.34 -3.41
CA ALA A 126 0.80 14.56 -4.15
C ALA A 126 -0.02 15.45 -5.10
N GLY A 127 -0.30 14.95 -6.30
CA GLY A 127 -0.82 15.75 -7.42
C GLY A 127 0.30 16.41 -8.23
N ALA A 128 1.57 16.22 -7.87
CA ALA A 128 2.72 16.65 -8.66
C ALA A 128 2.66 16.13 -10.10
N CYS A 129 2.13 14.92 -10.32
CA CYS A 129 2.04 14.36 -11.67
C CYS A 129 1.13 15.19 -12.62
N LEU A 130 0.16 15.94 -12.09
CA LEU A 130 -0.68 16.84 -12.90
C LEU A 130 0.08 18.05 -13.45
N ASN A 131 1.19 18.45 -12.82
CA ASN A 131 2.01 19.59 -13.24
C ASN A 131 2.94 19.28 -14.42
N GLU A 132 3.05 18.02 -14.83
CA GLU A 132 3.93 17.60 -15.93
C GLU A 132 3.33 17.89 -17.31
N ALA A 133 4.14 17.73 -18.36
CA ALA A 133 3.70 17.91 -19.73
C ALA A 133 3.00 16.64 -20.26
N GLY A 134 1.84 16.81 -20.89
CA GLY A 134 1.08 15.72 -21.51
C GLY A 134 -0.38 16.11 -21.75
N PRO A 135 -1.15 15.30 -22.49
CA PRO A 135 -2.59 15.49 -22.66
C PRO A 135 -3.31 15.43 -21.30
N SER A 136 -4.35 16.25 -21.12
CA SER A 136 -5.16 16.25 -19.89
C SER A 136 -6.60 15.81 -20.16
N VAL A 137 -7.13 14.98 -19.27
CA VAL A 137 -8.56 14.68 -19.10
C VAL A 137 -8.95 15.13 -17.70
N ALA A 138 -10.10 15.80 -17.56
CA ALA A 138 -10.64 16.18 -16.26
C ALA A 138 -11.95 15.42 -16.00
N LEU A 139 -12.06 14.83 -14.82
CA LEU A 139 -13.24 14.14 -14.30
C LEU A 139 -13.75 14.90 -13.08
N SER A 140 -15.06 15.14 -13.02
CA SER A 140 -15.67 15.95 -11.96
C SER A 140 -17.13 15.58 -11.69
N GLY A 141 -17.55 15.80 -10.45
CA GLY A 141 -18.88 15.45 -9.96
C GLY A 141 -19.10 13.95 -9.80
N ALA A 142 -20.34 13.59 -9.45
CA ALA A 142 -20.76 12.22 -9.24
C ALA A 142 -20.73 11.40 -10.55
N GLN A 143 -19.95 10.33 -10.55
CA GLN A 143 -19.91 9.31 -11.59
C GLN A 143 -20.79 8.13 -11.14
N THR A 144 -21.62 7.62 -12.05
CA THR A 144 -22.57 6.52 -11.80
C THR A 144 -22.37 5.34 -12.75
N SER A 145 -21.28 5.34 -13.51
CA SER A 145 -20.85 4.29 -14.43
C SER A 145 -19.33 4.14 -14.40
N THR A 146 -18.83 2.96 -14.77
CA THR A 146 -17.39 2.70 -14.92
C THR A 146 -16.72 3.75 -15.80
N TYR A 147 -15.58 4.28 -15.37
CA TYR A 147 -14.68 5.03 -16.25
C TYR A 147 -13.68 4.06 -16.88
N GLU A 148 -13.69 3.94 -18.20
CA GLU A 148 -12.84 3.01 -18.93
C GLU A 148 -12.14 3.71 -20.10
N THR A 149 -10.82 3.58 -20.14
CA THR A 149 -10.00 4.03 -21.27
C THR A 149 -8.76 3.16 -21.41
N THR A 150 -8.50 2.70 -22.64
CA THR A 150 -7.41 1.76 -22.99
C THR A 150 -6.53 2.30 -24.13
N SER A 151 -6.68 3.58 -24.47
CA SER A 151 -6.03 4.22 -25.63
C SER A 151 -5.50 5.63 -25.35
N LEU A 152 -5.21 5.94 -24.07
CA LEU A 152 -4.54 7.18 -23.71
C LEU A 152 -3.15 7.26 -24.37
N ALA A 153 -2.71 8.48 -24.71
CA ALA A 153 -1.33 8.69 -25.14
C ALA A 153 -0.37 8.61 -23.94
N SER A 154 0.92 8.35 -24.18
CA SER A 154 1.94 8.44 -23.13
C SER A 154 1.91 9.80 -22.42
N SER A 155 2.19 9.78 -21.11
CA SER A 155 2.15 10.94 -20.22
C SER A 155 0.79 11.63 -20.13
N SER A 156 -0.31 10.96 -20.49
CA SER A 156 -1.66 11.49 -20.26
C SER A 156 -1.95 11.63 -18.78
N LYS A 157 -2.67 12.71 -18.42
CA LYS A 157 -2.97 13.11 -17.06
C LYS A 157 -4.47 13.13 -16.86
N ILE A 158 -4.97 12.37 -15.90
CA ILE A 158 -6.36 12.33 -15.49
C ILE A 158 -6.45 13.07 -14.17
N ASP A 159 -7.05 14.26 -14.21
CA ASP A 159 -7.40 15.04 -13.04
C ASP A 159 -8.79 14.62 -12.59
N ALA A 160 -8.84 13.78 -11.55
CA ALA A 160 -10.06 13.30 -10.92
C ALA A 160 -10.29 13.97 -9.55
N THR A 161 -9.58 15.06 -9.23
CA THR A 161 -9.58 15.72 -7.90
C THR A 161 -10.94 16.26 -7.45
N THR A 162 -11.95 16.26 -8.32
CA THR A 162 -13.34 16.64 -8.01
C THR A 162 -14.37 15.58 -8.38
N ALA A 163 -13.95 14.34 -8.66
CA ALA A 163 -14.82 13.22 -9.03
C ALA A 163 -15.13 12.32 -7.82
N GLN A 164 -16.37 11.86 -7.73
CA GLN A 164 -16.79 10.84 -6.76
C GLN A 164 -17.52 9.74 -7.51
N PHE A 165 -17.06 8.50 -7.39
CA PHE A 165 -17.60 7.34 -8.09
C PHE A 165 -18.47 6.54 -7.11
N LEU A 166 -19.80 6.71 -7.26
CA LEU A 166 -20.80 6.02 -6.44
C LEU A 166 -21.66 5.15 -7.37
N LEU A 167 -21.15 3.94 -7.65
CA LEU A 167 -21.72 3.02 -8.64
C LEU A 167 -22.61 1.97 -7.97
N ASP A 168 -23.47 1.34 -8.76
CA ASP A 168 -24.25 0.19 -8.32
C ASP A 168 -23.38 -1.05 -8.05
N THR A 169 -23.81 -1.87 -7.10
CA THR A 169 -23.11 -3.09 -6.65
C THR A 169 -22.98 -4.18 -7.72
N SER A 170 -23.71 -4.12 -8.83
CA SER A 170 -23.49 -5.01 -9.99
C SER A 170 -22.18 -4.73 -10.73
N VAL A 171 -21.59 -3.54 -10.60
CA VAL A 171 -20.32 -3.19 -11.23
C VAL A 171 -19.18 -3.98 -10.58
N ASN A 172 -18.31 -4.59 -11.39
CA ASN A 172 -17.11 -5.27 -10.91
C ASN A 172 -15.88 -4.36 -10.84
N VAL A 173 -15.75 -3.39 -11.76
CA VAL A 173 -14.58 -2.49 -11.82
C VAL A 173 -15.04 -1.06 -12.04
N VAL A 174 -14.61 -0.14 -11.18
CA VAL A 174 -15.03 1.27 -11.24
C VAL A 174 -14.16 2.07 -12.21
N VAL A 175 -12.84 1.86 -12.18
CA VAL A 175 -11.89 2.56 -13.04
C VAL A 175 -10.99 1.57 -13.77
N ARG A 176 -10.95 1.66 -15.10
CA ARG A 176 -9.96 1.01 -15.97
C ARG A 176 -9.18 2.10 -16.72
N VAL A 177 -7.86 2.13 -16.57
CA VAL A 177 -7.02 3.18 -17.19
C VAL A 177 -5.77 2.61 -17.85
N GLY A 178 -5.58 2.91 -19.14
CA GLY A 178 -4.43 2.43 -19.89
C GLY A 178 -4.30 3.04 -21.30
N GLY A 179 -3.24 2.64 -21.98
CA GLY A 179 -2.87 3.10 -23.31
C GLY A 179 -1.35 3.16 -23.45
N GLY A 180 -0.79 4.37 -23.34
CA GLY A 180 0.65 4.63 -23.35
C GLY A 180 1.27 4.72 -21.95
N SER A 181 2.59 4.75 -21.89
CA SER A 181 3.38 4.81 -20.65
C SER A 181 3.34 6.14 -19.90
N GLY A 182 3.63 6.11 -18.60
CA GLY A 182 3.84 7.30 -17.76
C GLY A 182 2.56 8.03 -17.36
N LEU A 183 1.42 7.33 -17.38
CA LEU A 183 0.11 7.89 -17.04
C LEU A 183 0.10 8.47 -15.63
N CYS A 184 -0.62 9.57 -15.45
CA CYS A 184 -0.87 10.21 -14.18
C CYS A 184 -2.37 10.16 -13.91
N TRP A 185 -2.79 9.52 -12.83
CA TRP A 185 -4.11 9.67 -12.24
C TRP A 185 -3.95 10.43 -10.92
N SER A 186 -4.69 11.51 -10.73
CA SER A 186 -4.67 12.25 -9.46
C SER A 186 -6.08 12.57 -8.97
N GLY A 187 -6.37 12.14 -7.74
CA GLY A 187 -7.61 12.44 -7.04
C GLY A 187 -8.69 11.38 -7.24
N GLY A 188 -9.88 11.71 -6.72
CA GLY A 188 -11.09 10.93 -6.88
C GLY A 188 -11.37 10.04 -5.67
N GLU A 189 -12.66 9.86 -5.39
CA GLU A 189 -13.14 8.97 -4.34
C GLU A 189 -13.95 7.84 -4.98
N ILE A 190 -13.53 6.60 -4.79
CA ILE A 190 -14.24 5.39 -5.25
C ILE A 190 -14.99 4.81 -4.05
N LEU A 191 -16.31 4.98 -4.03
CA LEU A 191 -17.16 4.81 -2.85
C LEU A 191 -18.05 3.57 -2.99
N GLY A 192 -17.67 2.49 -2.31
CA GLY A 192 -18.38 1.20 -2.35
C GLY A 192 -19.59 1.16 -1.43
N GLN A 193 -20.70 0.60 -1.92
CA GLN A 193 -21.97 0.47 -1.18
C GLN A 193 -22.26 -0.98 -0.74
N PHE A 194 -21.23 -1.82 -0.68
CA PHE A 194 -21.33 -3.25 -0.40
C PHE A 194 -21.48 -3.50 1.12
N PRO A 195 -22.58 -4.12 1.59
CA PRO A 195 -22.76 -4.44 3.02
C PRO A 195 -21.62 -5.32 3.57
N PRO A 196 -21.22 -5.18 4.85
CA PRO A 196 -20.20 -6.03 5.48
C PRO A 196 -20.43 -7.55 5.34
N ALA A 197 -21.71 -7.98 5.28
CA ALA A 197 -22.08 -9.38 5.06
C ALA A 197 -21.92 -9.89 3.61
N THR A 198 -21.40 -9.08 2.68
CA THR A 198 -21.17 -9.51 1.29
C THR A 198 -20.10 -10.59 1.25
N SER A 199 -20.37 -11.74 0.62
CA SER A 199 -19.45 -12.89 0.62
C SER A 199 -18.08 -12.53 0.04
N TRP A 200 -17.00 -13.08 0.59
CA TRP A 200 -15.67 -12.95 -0.02
C TRP A 200 -15.68 -13.39 -1.50
N THR A 201 -16.42 -14.46 -1.84
CA THR A 201 -16.62 -14.93 -3.23
C THR A 201 -17.29 -13.92 -4.16
N THR A 202 -17.99 -12.91 -3.63
CA THR A 202 -18.47 -11.77 -4.41
C THR A 202 -17.45 -10.65 -4.39
N MET A 203 -16.78 -10.43 -3.26
CA MET A 203 -15.86 -9.32 -3.06
C MET A 203 -14.55 -9.44 -3.83
N HIS A 204 -13.96 -10.63 -3.97
CA HIS A 204 -12.71 -10.81 -4.74
C HIS A 204 -12.86 -10.35 -6.22
N ASP A 205 -14.09 -10.25 -6.73
CA ASP A 205 -14.41 -9.77 -8.08
C ASP A 205 -14.75 -8.26 -8.14
N LYS A 206 -14.54 -7.51 -7.04
CA LYS A 206 -14.86 -6.07 -6.91
C LYS A 206 -13.61 -5.21 -6.76
N TYR A 207 -13.24 -4.52 -7.82
CA TYR A 207 -12.03 -3.72 -7.96
C TYR A 207 -12.37 -2.23 -7.95
N GLY A 208 -11.64 -1.45 -7.16
CA GLY A 208 -11.66 0.01 -7.26
C GLY A 208 -11.07 0.45 -8.60
N MET A 209 -9.78 0.19 -8.79
CA MET A 209 -9.04 0.60 -9.98
C MET A 209 -8.17 -0.54 -10.55
N ILE A 210 -8.18 -0.69 -11.87
CA ILE A 210 -7.26 -1.55 -12.63
C ILE A 210 -6.54 -0.69 -13.68
N PRO A 211 -5.29 -0.26 -13.43
CA PRO A 211 -4.40 0.23 -14.48
C PRO A 211 -4.08 -0.90 -15.48
N GLY A 212 -3.74 -0.53 -16.71
CA GLY A 212 -3.38 -1.49 -17.76
C GLY A 212 -4.60 -2.00 -18.48
N SER A 213 -5.29 -2.96 -17.85
CA SER A 213 -6.57 -3.55 -18.26
C SER A 213 -6.73 -3.67 -19.79
N GLN A 214 -6.13 -4.70 -20.38
CA GLN A 214 -6.10 -5.00 -21.83
C GLN A 214 -5.27 -4.01 -22.67
N SER A 215 -4.50 -3.13 -22.02
CA SER A 215 -3.59 -2.16 -22.62
C SER A 215 -2.40 -1.90 -21.69
N SER A 216 -1.56 -0.89 -21.95
CA SER A 216 -0.37 -0.64 -21.11
C SER A 216 -0.58 0.51 -20.13
N ALA A 217 -0.11 0.32 -18.89
CA ALA A 217 0.08 1.38 -17.91
C ALA A 217 1.51 1.41 -17.33
N VAL A 218 2.54 1.01 -18.11
CA VAL A 218 3.96 1.09 -17.70
C VAL A 218 4.29 2.49 -17.16
N GLY A 219 4.80 2.58 -15.93
CA GLY A 219 5.14 3.87 -15.31
C GLY A 219 3.93 4.64 -14.75
N VAL A 220 2.78 4.00 -14.51
CA VAL A 220 1.58 4.66 -13.98
C VAL A 220 1.80 5.21 -12.58
N ARG A 221 1.26 6.41 -12.34
CA ARG A 221 1.25 7.09 -11.05
C ARG A 221 -0.17 7.38 -10.65
N ILE A 222 -0.55 6.91 -9.48
CA ILE A 222 -1.86 7.08 -8.85
C ILE A 222 -1.60 7.93 -7.61
N GLU A 223 -2.08 9.16 -7.61
CA GLU A 223 -1.89 10.12 -6.52
C GLU A 223 -3.25 10.55 -5.94
N ASN A 224 -3.37 10.81 -4.64
CA ASN A 224 -4.60 11.34 -4.01
C ASN A 224 -5.88 10.50 -4.21
N LEU A 225 -5.78 9.19 -4.48
CA LEU A 225 -6.93 8.32 -4.71
C LEU A 225 -7.47 7.75 -3.39
N THR A 226 -8.76 7.93 -3.14
CA THR A 226 -9.47 7.21 -2.07
C THR A 226 -10.26 6.05 -2.67
N VAL A 227 -10.17 4.86 -2.05
CA VAL A 227 -11.02 3.69 -2.38
C VAL A 227 -11.62 3.15 -1.09
N PHE A 228 -12.95 3.06 -1.03
CA PHE A 228 -13.69 2.61 0.14
C PHE A 228 -14.54 1.38 -0.16
N ALA A 229 -14.50 0.38 0.73
CA ALA A 229 -15.42 -0.76 0.76
C ALA A 229 -15.48 -1.66 -0.48
N TYR A 230 -14.45 -1.66 -1.32
CA TYR A 230 -14.26 -2.61 -2.42
C TYR A 230 -13.58 -3.91 -1.95
N GLY A 231 -13.49 -4.89 -2.85
CA GLY A 231 -12.71 -6.11 -2.61
C GLY A 231 -11.25 -5.81 -2.74
N LYS A 232 -10.86 -5.14 -3.84
CA LYS A 232 -9.49 -4.73 -4.10
C LYS A 232 -9.37 -3.23 -4.31
N GLY A 233 -8.29 -2.64 -3.80
CA GLY A 233 -8.03 -1.19 -3.90
C GLY A 233 -7.56 -0.81 -5.30
N VAL A 234 -6.33 -1.21 -5.62
CA VAL A 234 -5.71 -1.13 -6.95
C VAL A 234 -5.14 -2.50 -7.31
N SER A 235 -5.44 -3.00 -8.51
CA SER A 235 -4.88 -4.26 -9.04
C SER A 235 -4.13 -4.05 -10.36
N PHE A 236 -2.98 -4.72 -10.52
CA PHE A 236 -2.13 -4.65 -11.71
C PHE A 236 -2.19 -5.98 -12.49
N ASP A 237 -3.18 -6.10 -13.38
CA ASP A 237 -3.67 -7.39 -13.90
C ASP A 237 -3.06 -7.86 -15.24
N ASP A 238 -2.24 -7.04 -15.92
CA ASP A 238 -1.70 -7.40 -17.24
C ASP A 238 -0.18 -7.71 -17.25
N PRO A 239 0.22 -8.97 -17.53
CA PRO A 239 1.62 -9.40 -17.47
C PRO A 239 2.52 -8.61 -18.44
N GLY A 240 3.44 -7.83 -17.87
CA GLY A 240 4.43 -7.06 -18.63
C GLY A 240 3.90 -5.79 -19.28
N LEU A 241 2.62 -5.41 -19.05
CA LEU A 241 2.04 -4.17 -19.55
C LEU A 241 1.96 -3.06 -18.51
N ASP A 242 2.05 -3.40 -17.21
CA ASP A 242 1.86 -2.48 -16.07
C ASP A 242 3.12 -2.31 -15.20
N THR A 243 4.28 -2.65 -15.76
CA THR A 243 5.55 -2.60 -15.04
C THR A 243 5.90 -1.18 -14.56
N GLY A 244 6.30 -1.06 -13.29
CA GLY A 244 6.71 0.22 -12.71
C GLY A 244 5.51 1.07 -12.29
N PHE A 245 4.97 0.86 -11.09
CA PHE A 245 3.87 1.67 -10.55
C PHE A 245 4.31 2.65 -9.47
N THR A 246 3.49 3.68 -9.22
CA THR A 246 3.55 4.50 -8.00
C THR A 246 2.14 4.73 -7.46
N ILE A 247 1.92 4.42 -6.19
CA ILE A 247 0.73 4.79 -5.42
C ILE A 247 1.17 5.77 -4.33
N ARG A 248 0.79 7.04 -4.43
CA ARG A 248 1.21 8.09 -3.50
C ARG A 248 0.03 8.81 -2.87
N ASN A 249 0.06 9.01 -1.55
CA ASN A 249 -1.00 9.69 -0.82
C ASN A 249 -2.39 9.12 -1.20
N ALA A 250 -2.51 7.80 -1.21
CA ALA A 250 -3.79 7.13 -1.41
C ALA A 250 -4.39 6.72 -0.07
N HIS A 251 -5.71 6.53 -0.01
CA HIS A 251 -6.42 6.04 1.17
C HIS A 251 -7.31 4.87 0.77
N PHE A 252 -6.90 3.65 1.07
CA PHE A 252 -7.67 2.44 0.78
C PHE A 252 -8.28 1.93 2.09
N LYS A 253 -9.59 2.09 2.24
CA LYS A 253 -10.32 1.90 3.50
C LYS A 253 -11.31 0.75 3.40
N TYR A 254 -11.25 -0.16 4.36
CA TYR A 254 -12.16 -1.31 4.50
C TYR A 254 -12.20 -2.21 3.25
N ILE A 255 -11.01 -2.55 2.75
CA ILE A 255 -10.81 -3.38 1.55
C ILE A 255 -10.84 -4.86 1.94
N ARG A 256 -11.67 -5.66 1.26
CA ARG A 256 -12.08 -7.01 1.73
C ARG A 256 -11.42 -8.20 1.03
N ASP A 257 -10.35 -7.92 0.32
CA ASP A 257 -9.42 -8.82 -0.32
C ASP A 257 -8.06 -8.06 -0.31
N ASP A 258 -7.47 -7.77 -1.46
CA ASP A 258 -6.16 -7.11 -1.55
C ASP A 258 -6.22 -5.57 -1.64
N CYS A 259 -5.65 -4.87 -0.65
CA CYS A 259 -5.49 -3.41 -0.69
C CYS A 259 -4.66 -2.93 -1.90
N VAL A 260 -3.57 -3.63 -2.21
CA VAL A 260 -2.83 -3.51 -3.47
C VAL A 260 -2.54 -4.91 -3.98
N GLU A 261 -2.96 -5.21 -5.21
CA GLU A 261 -2.71 -6.50 -5.87
C GLU A 261 -1.69 -6.35 -6.99
N ASP A 262 -0.59 -7.09 -6.89
CA ASP A 262 0.51 -7.17 -7.84
C ASP A 262 0.90 -8.64 -8.11
N ASP A 263 -0.10 -9.42 -8.50
CA ASP A 263 0.02 -10.87 -8.73
C ASP A 263 0.79 -11.22 -10.03
N PHE A 264 1.21 -10.19 -10.77
CA PHE A 264 2.15 -10.23 -11.89
C PHE A 264 3.57 -9.70 -11.56
N PHE A 265 3.84 -9.38 -10.29
CA PHE A 265 5.18 -9.12 -9.74
C PHE A 265 5.90 -7.87 -10.30
N ASN A 266 5.20 -6.78 -10.49
CA ASN A 266 5.75 -5.52 -10.97
C ASN A 266 6.65 -4.84 -9.92
N GLY A 267 7.69 -4.14 -10.38
CA GLY A 267 8.41 -3.19 -9.53
C GLY A 267 7.53 -1.94 -9.27
N GLY A 268 7.65 -1.32 -8.10
CA GLY A 268 6.80 -0.17 -7.77
C GLY A 268 7.16 0.58 -6.50
N THR A 269 6.38 1.62 -6.21
CA THR A 269 6.50 2.44 -4.99
C THR A 269 5.13 2.71 -4.38
N ILE A 270 5.00 2.50 -3.08
CA ILE A 270 3.87 2.95 -2.25
C ILE A 270 4.42 3.98 -1.26
N ASP A 271 3.90 5.21 -1.28
CA ASP A 271 4.51 6.35 -0.59
C ASP A 271 3.46 7.25 0.07
N SER A 272 3.60 7.45 1.38
CA SER A 272 2.68 8.32 2.16
C SER A 272 1.22 7.87 2.09
N THR A 273 0.97 6.59 1.81
CA THR A 273 -0.35 5.99 1.59
C THR A 273 -0.89 5.39 2.88
N PHE A 274 -2.21 5.46 3.08
CA PHE A 274 -2.90 4.82 4.21
C PHE A 274 -3.75 3.64 3.70
N LEU A 275 -3.31 2.43 4.03
CA LEU A 275 -4.03 1.18 3.83
C LEU A 275 -4.75 0.85 5.15
N ASP A 276 -6.02 1.25 5.28
CA ASP A 276 -6.78 1.21 6.53
C ASP A 276 -7.84 0.10 6.56
N GLY A 277 -7.54 -0.99 7.26
CA GLY A 277 -8.45 -2.10 7.42
C GLY A 277 -8.57 -2.97 6.18
N CYS A 278 -7.42 -3.43 5.68
CA CYS A 278 -7.32 -4.44 4.63
C CYS A 278 -7.55 -5.85 5.20
N TYR A 279 -8.06 -6.77 4.38
CA TYR A 279 -8.00 -8.21 4.64
C TYR A 279 -6.56 -8.72 4.42
N ASP A 280 -6.01 -8.41 3.24
CA ASP A 280 -4.61 -8.55 2.87
C ASP A 280 -4.07 -7.19 2.39
N ALA A 281 -2.91 -6.75 2.89
CA ALA A 281 -2.44 -5.38 2.64
C ALA A 281 -1.78 -5.21 1.26
N VAL A 282 -0.87 -6.11 0.89
CA VAL A 282 -0.27 -6.17 -0.46
C VAL A 282 -0.11 -7.62 -0.89
N SER A 283 -0.68 -7.96 -2.06
CA SER A 283 -0.49 -9.24 -2.72
C SER A 283 0.55 -9.18 -3.82
N SER A 284 1.34 -10.23 -3.88
CA SER A 284 2.13 -10.66 -5.03
C SER A 284 2.17 -12.19 -5.00
N GLN A 285 1.04 -12.84 -5.25
CA GLN A 285 0.90 -14.29 -5.39
C GLN A 285 0.72 -14.62 -6.89
N GLU A 286 1.34 -15.68 -7.44
CA GLU A 286 1.32 -15.84 -8.91
C GLU A 286 -0.07 -16.04 -9.51
N ASP A 287 -0.47 -15.13 -10.39
CA ASP A 287 -1.60 -15.34 -11.29
C ASP A 287 -1.17 -16.11 -12.56
N PRO A 288 -2.10 -16.78 -13.29
CA PRO A 288 -1.77 -17.55 -14.49
C PRO A 288 -1.13 -16.72 -15.62
N GLY A 289 0.20 -16.80 -15.73
CA GLY A 289 0.98 -16.06 -16.72
C GLY A 289 2.05 -15.14 -16.13
N ALA A 290 2.07 -14.98 -14.80
CA ALA A 290 3.17 -14.35 -14.09
C ALA A 290 4.52 -15.00 -14.44
N THR A 291 5.57 -14.18 -14.53
CA THR A 291 6.95 -14.64 -14.81
C THR A 291 7.80 -14.52 -13.54
N GLN A 292 9.14 -14.46 -13.62
CA GLN A 292 9.95 -14.23 -12.42
C GLN A 292 10.06 -12.74 -12.13
N GLY A 293 9.59 -12.31 -10.97
CA GLY A 293 9.72 -10.94 -10.48
C GLY A 293 10.79 -10.75 -9.40
N VAL A 294 11.63 -11.76 -9.13
CA VAL A 294 12.60 -11.74 -8.01
C VAL A 294 13.64 -10.60 -8.09
N ASP A 295 13.94 -10.13 -9.31
CA ASP A 295 14.82 -8.98 -9.57
C ASP A 295 14.10 -7.62 -9.45
N ASN A 296 12.78 -7.61 -9.36
CA ASN A 296 11.98 -6.40 -9.14
C ASN A 296 11.97 -6.00 -7.67
N LEU A 297 11.66 -4.72 -7.42
CA LEU A 297 11.61 -4.14 -6.08
C LEU A 297 10.31 -3.34 -5.91
N ILE A 298 9.57 -3.66 -4.85
CA ILE A 298 8.52 -2.79 -4.31
C ILE A 298 9.10 -2.04 -3.12
N THR A 299 9.06 -0.70 -3.16
CA THR A 299 9.38 0.12 -1.99
C THR A 299 8.12 0.65 -1.34
N ILE A 300 8.04 0.55 -0.01
CA ILE A 300 6.94 1.10 0.76
C ILE A 300 7.53 2.07 1.78
N THR A 301 7.10 3.33 1.74
CA THR A 301 7.68 4.39 2.57
C THR A 301 6.65 5.35 3.15
N ASN A 302 6.89 5.83 4.37
CA ASN A 302 6.09 6.83 5.08
C ASN A 302 4.59 6.48 5.19
N SER A 303 4.25 5.19 5.04
CA SER A 303 2.88 4.71 4.87
C SER A 303 2.32 4.12 6.17
N LEU A 304 1.01 4.19 6.32
CA LEU A 304 0.26 3.56 7.40
C LEU A 304 -0.44 2.31 6.85
N VAL A 305 -0.32 1.18 7.53
CA VAL A 305 -0.89 -0.10 7.07
C VAL A 305 -1.56 -0.81 8.24
N ARG A 306 -2.87 -1.02 8.18
CA ARG A 306 -3.64 -1.73 9.21
C ARG A 306 -4.42 -2.89 8.61
N LEU A 307 -4.22 -4.07 9.18
CA LEU A 307 -5.12 -5.21 8.97
C LEU A 307 -6.35 -5.06 9.86
N GLN A 308 -7.51 -5.47 9.37
CA GLN A 308 -8.75 -5.46 10.13
C GLN A 308 -9.46 -6.79 10.00
N ALA A 309 -9.88 -7.37 11.13
CA ALA A 309 -10.75 -8.53 11.13
C ALA A 309 -12.09 -8.17 10.47
N LEU A 310 -12.47 -8.93 9.44
CA LEU A 310 -13.68 -8.72 8.65
C LEU A 310 -14.73 -9.79 8.91
N ASP A 311 -15.97 -9.39 8.71
CA ASP A 311 -17.17 -10.20 8.91
C ASP A 311 -17.32 -11.38 7.94
N SER A 312 -16.76 -11.24 6.74
CA SER A 312 -16.95 -12.14 5.60
C SER A 312 -15.63 -12.26 4.85
N VAL A 313 -15.08 -13.47 4.83
CA VAL A 313 -13.65 -13.76 4.66
C VAL A 313 -13.43 -14.96 3.74
N TYR A 314 -12.20 -15.15 3.25
CA TYR A 314 -11.85 -16.29 2.41
C TYR A 314 -12.03 -17.63 3.14
N SER A 315 -11.51 -17.74 4.36
CA SER A 315 -11.59 -18.95 5.18
C SER A 315 -11.54 -18.65 6.69
N GLY A 316 -11.68 -19.68 7.53
CA GLY A 316 -11.56 -19.56 8.97
C GLY A 316 -12.84 -19.08 9.71
N PRO A 317 -12.76 -18.94 11.05
CA PRO A 317 -13.83 -18.38 11.87
C PRO A 317 -13.86 -16.85 11.77
N VAL A 318 -15.05 -16.26 11.78
CA VAL A 318 -15.24 -14.80 11.64
C VAL A 318 -15.43 -14.09 13.00
N PRO A 319 -14.97 -12.83 13.15
CA PRO A 319 -14.25 -12.05 12.13
C PRO A 319 -12.75 -12.39 12.12
N ASN A 320 -12.10 -12.34 10.94
CA ASN A 320 -10.64 -12.55 10.83
C ASN A 320 -10.01 -11.73 9.69
N HIS A 321 -8.68 -11.73 9.64
CA HIS A 321 -7.89 -11.16 8.54
C HIS A 321 -6.74 -12.10 8.18
N ASN A 322 -6.14 -11.87 7.01
CA ASN A 322 -4.91 -12.54 6.62
C ASN A 322 -3.69 -11.68 6.97
N ALA A 323 -2.98 -11.11 6.01
CA ALA A 323 -1.58 -10.72 6.20
C ALA A 323 -1.22 -9.34 5.62
N PHE A 324 -0.06 -8.84 6.06
CA PHE A 324 0.53 -7.68 5.40
C PHE A 324 1.08 -8.04 4.01
N TRP A 325 1.52 -9.30 3.84
CA TRP A 325 2.10 -9.79 2.59
C TRP A 325 1.50 -11.15 2.22
N LYS A 326 0.73 -11.19 1.13
CA LYS A 326 0.31 -12.42 0.43
C LYS A 326 1.34 -12.65 -0.68
N TRP A 327 2.39 -13.46 -0.42
CA TRP A 327 3.67 -13.29 -1.14
C TRP A 327 4.28 -14.56 -1.76
N SER A 328 4.69 -14.47 -3.03
CA SER A 328 5.31 -15.56 -3.76
C SER A 328 6.83 -15.67 -3.56
N ASP A 329 7.38 -16.89 -3.64
CA ASP A 329 8.80 -17.12 -3.87
C ASP A 329 9.30 -16.45 -5.18
N LEU A 330 8.42 -16.21 -6.15
CA LEU A 330 8.71 -15.54 -7.42
C LEU A 330 8.50 -14.01 -7.38
N ALA A 331 7.84 -13.49 -6.35
CA ALA A 331 7.45 -12.09 -6.22
C ALA A 331 8.64 -11.12 -6.00
N PRO A 332 8.41 -9.80 -6.09
CA PRO A 332 9.45 -8.79 -5.91
C PRO A 332 10.12 -8.88 -4.55
N SER A 333 11.30 -8.27 -4.47
CA SER A 333 11.90 -7.91 -3.19
C SER A 333 11.19 -6.69 -2.59
N LEU A 334 11.32 -6.50 -1.27
CA LEU A 334 10.73 -5.40 -0.51
C LEU A 334 11.82 -4.48 0.06
N ALA A 335 11.58 -3.16 -0.04
CA ALA A 335 12.31 -2.15 0.73
C ALA A 335 11.31 -1.35 1.59
N LEU A 336 11.52 -1.30 2.91
CA LEU A 336 10.52 -0.78 3.86
C LEU A 336 11.10 0.36 4.71
N TYR A 337 10.53 1.57 4.64
CA TYR A 337 11.09 2.75 5.33
C TYR A 337 10.06 3.65 6.03
N ASN A 338 10.26 3.91 7.34
CA ASN A 338 9.41 4.80 8.16
C ASN A 338 7.91 4.46 8.14
N ASN A 339 7.52 3.21 7.90
CA ASN A 339 6.12 2.83 7.88
C ASN A 339 5.62 2.48 9.29
N VAL A 340 4.31 2.64 9.51
CA VAL A 340 3.64 2.14 10.71
C VAL A 340 2.66 1.07 10.30
N PHE A 341 2.90 -0.15 10.77
CA PHE A 341 2.03 -1.31 10.59
C PHE A 341 1.19 -1.51 11.86
N ARG A 342 -0.06 -1.95 11.74
CA ARG A 342 -0.90 -2.38 12.87
C ARG A 342 -1.65 -3.66 12.56
N ALA A 343 -1.60 -4.60 13.51
CA ALA A 343 -2.44 -5.79 13.51
C ALA A 343 -2.97 -6.08 14.92
N ASP A 344 -4.24 -6.46 14.97
CA ASP A 344 -4.97 -6.73 16.21
C ASP A 344 -5.21 -8.24 16.40
N GLY A 345 -4.84 -9.07 15.42
CA GLY A 345 -4.85 -10.54 15.49
C GLY A 345 -3.76 -11.15 14.61
N PRO A 346 -3.51 -12.48 14.72
CA PRO A 346 -2.65 -13.19 13.78
C PRO A 346 -3.31 -13.30 12.39
N SER A 347 -2.54 -13.64 11.37
CA SER A 347 -3.10 -14.12 10.11
C SER A 347 -3.84 -15.45 10.33
N GLU A 348 -5.04 -15.59 9.78
CA GLU A 348 -5.83 -16.82 9.83
C GLU A 348 -5.13 -17.98 9.13
N GLU A 349 -4.77 -17.81 7.84
CA GLU A 349 -4.13 -18.89 7.07
C GLU A 349 -2.63 -19.05 7.37
N GLY A 350 -1.96 -17.94 7.68
CA GLY A 350 -0.54 -17.87 8.04
C GLY A 350 0.44 -18.34 6.97
N ASN A 351 1.71 -18.47 7.38
CA ASN A 351 2.85 -18.63 6.48
C ASN A 351 2.78 -19.87 5.58
N GLY A 352 2.01 -20.91 5.98
CA GLY A 352 1.79 -22.12 5.18
C GLY A 352 1.00 -21.85 3.89
N ALA A 353 0.13 -20.85 3.89
CA ALA A 353 -0.61 -20.35 2.72
C ALA A 353 0.11 -19.18 2.02
N ARG A 354 1.34 -18.85 2.44
CA ARG A 354 2.14 -17.70 1.98
C ARG A 354 1.58 -16.33 2.42
N MET A 355 0.84 -16.32 3.53
CA MET A 355 0.38 -15.14 4.23
C MET A 355 1.37 -14.80 5.35
N TYR A 356 1.99 -13.61 5.32
CA TYR A 356 3.05 -13.21 6.26
C TYR A 356 2.75 -11.89 7.00
N MET A 357 2.84 -11.92 8.33
CA MET A 357 2.78 -10.77 9.22
C MET A 357 4.14 -10.05 9.33
N ALA A 358 5.25 -10.78 9.20
CA ALA A 358 6.58 -10.21 9.03
C ALA A 358 6.96 -10.10 7.54
N PRO A 359 7.97 -9.30 7.13
CA PRO A 359 8.45 -9.32 5.76
C PRO A 359 8.82 -10.75 5.33
N PRO A 360 8.38 -11.24 4.15
CA PRO A 360 8.53 -12.65 3.79
C PRO A 360 10.01 -13.10 3.77
N PRO A 361 10.30 -14.35 4.17
CA PRO A 361 11.67 -14.84 4.28
C PRO A 361 12.48 -14.65 2.99
N GLY A 362 13.64 -14.00 3.11
CA GLY A 362 14.54 -13.74 1.97
C GLY A 362 14.10 -12.64 1.00
N LYS A 363 12.93 -12.01 1.19
CA LYS A 363 12.42 -10.93 0.31
C LYS A 363 12.81 -9.52 0.74
N LEU A 364 13.30 -9.33 1.96
CA LEU A 364 13.72 -8.01 2.44
C LEU A 364 15.06 -7.59 1.80
N ALA A 365 15.00 -6.67 0.83
CA ALA A 365 16.16 -6.09 0.18
C ALA A 365 16.73 -4.89 0.94
N ASP A 366 15.90 -4.13 1.66
CA ASP A 366 16.31 -3.07 2.59
C ASP A 366 15.24 -2.79 3.66
N CYS A 367 15.64 -2.17 4.78
CA CYS A 367 14.69 -1.83 5.83
C CYS A 367 15.21 -0.79 6.83
N ARG A 368 14.37 0.19 7.17
CA ARG A 368 14.70 1.18 8.21
C ARG A 368 13.50 1.79 8.92
N ASN A 369 13.61 2.01 10.23
CA ASN A 369 12.69 2.84 11.04
C ASN A 369 11.19 2.46 10.98
N ASN A 370 10.83 1.22 10.67
CA ASN A 370 9.44 0.80 10.67
C ASN A 370 8.96 0.52 12.11
N VAL A 371 7.67 0.72 12.35
CA VAL A 371 7.02 0.37 13.62
C VAL A 371 5.93 -0.66 13.37
N MET A 372 5.89 -1.71 14.19
CA MET A 372 4.81 -2.68 14.24
C MET A 372 4.02 -2.48 15.53
N VAL A 373 2.78 -2.03 15.40
CA VAL A 373 1.82 -1.94 16.50
C VAL A 373 1.07 -3.27 16.58
N TRP A 374 1.45 -4.10 17.55
CA TRP A 374 0.83 -5.39 17.81
C TRP A 374 -0.14 -5.28 18.98
N LEU A 375 -1.44 -5.35 18.70
CA LEU A 375 -2.49 -5.30 19.73
C LEU A 375 -3.10 -6.68 20.03
N GLY A 376 -2.83 -7.68 19.19
CA GLY A 376 -3.31 -9.05 19.40
C GLY A 376 -2.74 -9.71 20.66
N SER A 377 -3.43 -10.76 21.11
CA SER A 377 -3.05 -11.49 22.33
C SER A 377 -1.68 -12.17 22.19
N GLY A 378 -0.92 -12.20 23.30
CA GLY A 378 0.39 -12.86 23.34
C GLY A 378 1.50 -12.09 22.61
N SER A 379 2.55 -12.82 22.24
CA SER A 379 3.65 -12.29 21.42
C SER A 379 3.27 -12.22 19.95
N PHE A 380 3.79 -11.23 19.23
CA PHE A 380 3.71 -11.16 17.77
C PHE A 380 4.13 -12.51 17.13
N PRO A 381 3.38 -13.05 16.16
CA PRO A 381 3.46 -14.47 15.78
C PRO A 381 4.72 -14.87 14.99
N GLU A 382 5.45 -13.90 14.44
CA GLU A 382 6.57 -14.15 13.52
C GLU A 382 7.87 -13.43 13.95
N THR A 383 9.00 -13.82 13.33
CA THR A 383 10.28 -13.16 13.60
C THR A 383 10.39 -11.86 12.81
N LEU A 384 10.08 -10.74 13.46
CA LEU A 384 10.22 -9.42 12.86
C LEU A 384 11.70 -8.93 12.93
N PRO A 385 12.32 -8.52 11.82
CA PRO A 385 13.73 -8.11 11.81
C PRO A 385 13.93 -6.78 12.54
N THR A 386 14.50 -6.82 13.75
CA THR A 386 14.82 -5.61 14.53
C THR A 386 15.96 -4.78 13.92
N THR A 387 16.88 -5.44 13.21
CA THR A 387 17.96 -4.80 12.45
C THR A 387 18.14 -5.41 11.07
N PHE A 388 18.52 -4.58 10.09
CA PHE A 388 18.92 -5.01 8.75
C PHE A 388 20.18 -4.24 8.33
N ASN A 389 21.20 -4.92 7.80
CA ASN A 389 22.50 -4.33 7.41
C ASN A 389 23.12 -3.38 8.48
N GLY A 390 22.96 -3.71 9.77
CA GLY A 390 23.46 -2.91 10.90
C GLY A 390 22.66 -1.65 11.22
N GLN A 391 21.52 -1.41 10.56
CA GLN A 391 20.56 -0.34 10.87
C GLN A 391 19.32 -0.89 11.58
N GLN A 392 18.61 -0.06 12.35
CA GLN A 392 17.34 -0.40 12.98
C GLN A 392 16.24 -0.54 11.91
N CYS A 393 15.62 -1.72 11.85
CA CYS A 393 14.65 -2.09 10.81
C CYS A 393 13.21 -1.97 11.33
N PHE A 394 12.79 -2.82 12.28
CA PHE A 394 11.50 -2.71 12.98
C PHE A 394 11.64 -2.45 14.48
N THR A 395 10.65 -1.74 15.03
CA THR A 395 10.36 -1.64 16.46
C THR A 395 8.96 -2.17 16.72
N ILE A 396 8.79 -3.11 17.67
CA ILE A 396 7.45 -3.57 18.07
C ILE A 396 6.95 -2.73 19.25
N MET A 397 5.70 -2.27 19.17
CA MET A 397 4.97 -1.59 20.24
C MET A 397 3.67 -2.34 20.51
N THR A 398 3.28 -2.46 21.78
CA THR A 398 2.10 -3.24 22.19
C THR A 398 1.18 -2.47 23.14
N GLY A 399 -0.05 -2.95 23.28
CA GLY A 399 -1.05 -2.42 24.21
C GLY A 399 -1.31 -0.92 24.03
N ALA A 400 -1.64 -0.24 25.14
CA ALA A 400 -2.03 1.17 25.12
C ALA A 400 -0.97 2.11 24.50
N ALA A 401 0.33 1.83 24.67
CA ALA A 401 1.39 2.64 24.08
C ALA A 401 1.48 2.46 22.56
N GLY A 402 1.32 1.23 22.05
CA GLY A 402 1.22 0.95 20.62
C GLY A 402 -0.03 1.59 20.00
N LEU A 403 -1.18 1.44 20.64
CA LEU A 403 -2.44 2.05 20.20
C LEU A 403 -2.35 3.59 20.17
N GLN A 404 -1.75 4.22 21.19
CA GLN A 404 -1.54 5.66 21.18
C GLN A 404 -0.58 6.10 20.06
N TYR A 405 0.48 5.34 19.79
CA TYR A 405 1.38 5.62 18.67
C TYR A 405 0.64 5.56 17.33
N TRP A 406 -0.17 4.52 17.11
CA TRP A 406 -1.03 4.37 15.94
C TRP A 406 -1.98 5.57 15.78
N ASN A 407 -2.74 5.90 16.83
CA ASN A 407 -3.72 6.99 16.79
C ASN A 407 -3.05 8.35 16.49
N ASN A 408 -1.86 8.59 17.03
CA ASN A 408 -1.08 9.80 16.71
C ASN A 408 -0.61 9.82 15.24
N ALA A 409 -0.18 8.68 14.70
CA ALA A 409 0.24 8.56 13.31
C ALA A 409 -0.93 8.78 12.34
N VAL A 410 -2.08 8.18 12.61
CA VAL A 410 -3.34 8.41 11.87
C VAL A 410 -3.74 9.88 11.91
N ALA A 411 -3.76 10.51 13.09
CA ALA A 411 -4.12 11.92 13.22
C ALA A 411 -3.14 12.86 12.46
N GLN A 412 -1.86 12.52 12.42
CA GLN A 412 -0.87 13.27 11.62
C GLN A 412 -1.09 13.08 10.11
N TRP A 413 -1.38 11.85 9.67
CA TRP A 413 -1.69 11.55 8.27
C TRP A 413 -2.96 12.28 7.83
N GLN A 414 -4.05 12.20 8.60
CA GLN A 414 -5.32 12.91 8.31
C GLN A 414 -5.13 14.44 8.28
N ALA A 415 -4.29 15.00 9.15
CA ALA A 415 -3.99 16.44 9.14
C ALA A 415 -3.14 16.88 7.93
N ALA A 416 -2.35 15.97 7.34
CA ALA A 416 -1.60 16.21 6.10
C ALA A 416 -2.45 15.98 4.84
N HIS A 417 -3.49 15.15 4.94
CA HIS A 417 -4.31 14.69 3.82
C HIS A 417 -5.80 14.93 4.12
N PRO A 418 -6.27 16.19 4.13
CA PRO A 418 -7.66 16.52 4.40
C PRO A 418 -8.56 16.12 3.22
N ASP A 419 -9.69 15.48 3.50
CA ASP A 419 -10.68 15.16 2.47
C ASP A 419 -11.24 16.46 1.84
N PRO A 420 -11.08 16.70 0.53
CA PRO A 420 -11.50 17.95 -0.10
C PRO A 420 -12.94 17.92 -0.61
N LEU A 421 -13.55 16.74 -0.71
CA LEU A 421 -14.88 16.53 -1.28
C LEU A 421 -15.93 16.33 -0.18
N PRO A 422 -17.19 16.75 -0.41
CA PRO A 422 -18.28 16.48 0.52
C PRO A 422 -18.49 14.99 0.67
N ASP A 423 -18.86 14.56 1.87
CA ASP A 423 -19.45 13.25 2.10
C ASP A 423 -20.74 13.11 1.24
N VAL A 424 -20.86 12.01 0.49
CA VAL A 424 -22.00 11.69 -0.39
C VAL A 424 -22.41 10.22 -0.37
N ALA A 425 -21.66 9.35 0.28
CA ALA A 425 -21.96 7.92 0.36
C ALA A 425 -22.60 7.64 1.71
N PRO A 426 -23.66 6.82 1.78
CA PRO A 426 -24.21 6.41 3.05
C PRO A 426 -23.40 5.25 3.66
N PRO A 427 -23.42 5.06 4.99
CA PRO A 427 -22.74 3.93 5.63
C PRO A 427 -23.17 2.59 5.06
N ILE A 428 -22.23 1.66 4.95
CA ILE A 428 -22.54 0.24 4.75
C ILE A 428 -22.82 -0.40 6.11
N VAL A 429 -23.85 -1.25 6.20
CA VAL A 429 -24.25 -1.88 7.47
C VAL A 429 -24.77 -3.32 7.29
N SER A 430 -24.48 -4.19 8.24
CA SER A 430 -24.98 -5.57 8.31
C SER A 430 -25.12 -6.03 9.76
N LEU A 431 -25.96 -7.03 10.02
CA LEU A 431 -26.02 -7.69 11.32
C LEU A 431 -24.97 -8.81 11.39
N PHE A 432 -23.92 -8.60 12.16
CA PHE A 432 -22.91 -9.62 12.43
C PHE A 432 -23.49 -10.73 13.31
N SER A 433 -24.12 -10.39 14.43
CA SER A 433 -24.78 -11.34 15.31
C SER A 433 -26.20 -10.85 15.66
N PRO A 434 -27.26 -11.65 15.46
CA PRO A 434 -27.28 -13.09 15.15
C PRO A 434 -27.32 -13.43 13.65
N GLY A 435 -26.68 -12.63 12.79
CA GLY A 435 -26.77 -12.77 11.34
C GLY A 435 -25.72 -13.72 10.73
N ILE A 436 -24.50 -13.20 10.57
CA ILE A 436 -23.35 -13.95 10.04
C ILE A 436 -22.83 -14.97 11.06
N SER A 437 -22.89 -14.61 12.35
CA SER A 437 -22.47 -15.44 13.48
C SER A 437 -23.55 -15.46 14.57
N GLY A 438 -23.41 -16.36 15.55
CA GLY A 438 -24.33 -16.45 16.70
C GLY A 438 -25.63 -17.21 16.41
N SER A 439 -26.60 -17.07 17.33
CA SER A 439 -27.86 -17.83 17.33
C SER A 439 -29.04 -16.96 16.90
N THR A 440 -29.73 -17.36 15.83
CA THR A 440 -31.01 -16.75 15.44
C THR A 440 -32.17 -17.07 16.39
N THR A 441 -31.97 -17.94 17.39
CA THR A 441 -32.89 -18.08 18.53
C THR A 441 -32.42 -17.20 19.67
N LEU A 442 -33.28 -16.29 20.11
CA LEU A 442 -33.04 -15.31 21.17
C LEU A 442 -33.80 -15.73 22.44
N THR A 443 -33.09 -15.82 23.56
CA THR A 443 -33.64 -16.25 24.86
C THR A 443 -33.06 -15.37 25.95
N GLY A 444 -33.92 -14.71 26.73
CA GLY A 444 -33.51 -13.85 27.83
C GLY A 444 -32.68 -12.65 27.38
N THR A 445 -31.52 -12.44 28.01
CA THR A 445 -30.60 -11.36 27.63
C THR A 445 -29.66 -11.82 26.52
N VAL A 446 -29.66 -11.09 25.40
CA VAL A 446 -28.85 -11.38 24.20
C VAL A 446 -28.01 -10.16 23.80
N THR A 447 -26.85 -10.38 23.19
CA THR A 447 -26.05 -9.31 22.56
C THR A 447 -26.27 -9.34 21.06
N ILE A 448 -26.77 -8.23 20.51
CA ILE A 448 -26.96 -8.02 19.08
C ILE A 448 -25.82 -7.13 18.60
N ILE A 449 -25.21 -7.48 17.46
CA ILE A 449 -24.03 -6.81 16.93
C ILE A 449 -24.29 -6.47 15.47
N ALA A 450 -24.18 -5.19 15.14
CA ALA A 450 -24.18 -4.70 13.77
C ALA A 450 -22.78 -4.20 13.41
N THR A 451 -22.31 -4.54 12.22
CA THR A 451 -21.10 -3.98 11.65
C THR A 451 -21.50 -2.81 10.79
N ALA A 452 -20.92 -1.64 11.03
CA ALA A 452 -21.18 -0.44 10.26
C ALA A 452 -19.87 0.29 9.93
N VAL A 453 -19.72 0.69 8.67
CA VAL A 453 -18.54 1.41 8.16
C VAL A 453 -18.98 2.49 7.19
N ASP A 454 -18.20 3.55 7.11
CA ASP A 454 -18.45 4.73 6.31
C ASP A 454 -17.12 5.25 5.77
N ASP A 455 -17.07 5.93 4.63
CA ASP A 455 -15.80 6.46 4.11
C ASP A 455 -15.24 7.58 4.99
N ARG A 456 -16.12 8.35 5.65
CA ARG A 456 -15.75 9.37 6.64
C ARG A 456 -15.89 8.82 8.06
N ALA A 457 -17.10 8.81 8.61
CA ALA A 457 -17.39 8.41 9.98
C ALA A 457 -18.86 8.04 10.20
N VAL A 458 -19.10 6.83 10.74
CA VAL A 458 -20.39 6.43 11.31
C VAL A 458 -20.64 7.19 12.62
N ALA A 459 -21.80 7.84 12.75
CA ALA A 459 -22.20 8.59 13.94
C ALA A 459 -23.10 7.78 14.89
N GLY A 460 -23.67 6.66 14.43
CA GLY A 460 -24.43 5.75 15.29
C GLY A 460 -25.15 4.63 14.51
N VAL A 461 -25.54 3.59 15.26
CA VAL A 461 -26.33 2.46 14.77
C VAL A 461 -27.51 2.19 15.69
N GLN A 462 -28.73 2.26 15.14
CA GLN A 462 -29.97 1.91 15.84
C GLN A 462 -30.42 0.51 15.45
N LEU A 463 -30.49 -0.39 16.43
CA LEU A 463 -31.04 -1.74 16.25
C LEU A 463 -32.57 -1.71 16.30
N GLN A 464 -33.23 -2.55 15.51
CA GLN A 464 -34.69 -2.65 15.43
C GLN A 464 -35.18 -4.10 15.36
N LEU A 465 -36.38 -4.34 15.89
CA LEU A 465 -37.14 -5.59 15.80
C LEU A 465 -38.49 -5.28 15.12
N ASN A 466 -38.77 -5.88 13.96
CA ASN A 466 -39.94 -5.56 13.11
C ASN A 466 -40.12 -4.05 12.86
N GLY A 467 -39.00 -3.32 12.66
CA GLY A 467 -39.00 -1.87 12.44
C GLY A 467 -39.28 -1.02 13.68
N GLN A 468 -39.32 -1.60 14.89
CA GLN A 468 -39.38 -0.88 16.15
C GLN A 468 -38.02 -0.86 16.83
N ASN A 469 -37.57 0.30 17.33
CA ASN A 469 -36.27 0.42 17.99
C ASN A 469 -36.18 -0.48 19.23
N ILE A 470 -35.07 -1.21 19.34
CA ILE A 470 -34.69 -1.92 20.56
C ILE A 470 -33.46 -1.21 21.16
N GLY A 471 -33.52 -0.89 22.45
CA GLY A 471 -32.49 -0.11 23.12
C GLY A 471 -32.34 1.33 22.60
N ALA A 472 -31.30 2.01 23.07
CA ALA A 472 -30.84 3.28 22.51
C ALA A 472 -29.96 3.03 21.28
N GLU A 473 -29.74 4.07 20.48
CA GLU A 473 -28.73 4.07 19.41
C GLU A 473 -27.33 3.85 20.01
N VAL A 474 -26.56 2.94 19.40
CA VAL A 474 -25.17 2.67 19.76
C VAL A 474 -24.28 3.66 19.00
N THR A 475 -23.60 4.55 19.72
CA THR A 475 -22.75 5.60 19.14
C THR A 475 -21.25 5.34 19.32
N GLN A 476 -20.88 4.24 19.98
CA GLN A 476 -19.49 3.83 20.18
C GLN A 476 -19.14 2.72 19.18
N ASP A 477 -18.17 3.01 18.30
CA ASP A 477 -17.43 2.01 17.54
C ASP A 477 -16.46 1.28 18.47
N GLY A 478 -16.57 -0.05 18.57
CA GLY A 478 -15.69 -0.90 19.37
C GLY A 478 -15.73 -0.63 20.88
N VAL A 479 -16.19 -1.60 21.67
CA VAL A 479 -16.07 -1.48 23.14
C VAL A 479 -14.59 -1.68 23.51
N SER A 480 -13.92 -0.60 23.90
CA SER A 480 -12.50 -0.63 24.23
C SER A 480 -12.25 -1.18 25.64
N GLY A 481 -11.60 -2.34 25.69
CA GLY A 481 -11.32 -3.12 26.91
C GLY A 481 -11.65 -4.59 26.66
N ASP A 482 -10.62 -5.45 26.66
CA ASP A 482 -10.68 -6.92 26.50
C ASP A 482 -11.58 -7.45 25.34
N ASP A 483 -11.79 -6.59 24.34
CA ASP A 483 -11.91 -6.86 22.89
C ASP A 483 -12.58 -8.16 22.45
N ALA A 484 -13.82 -8.38 22.91
CA ALA A 484 -14.69 -9.42 22.38
C ALA A 484 -15.12 -9.19 20.91
N PHE A 485 -15.23 -7.93 20.49
CA PHE A 485 -15.72 -7.50 19.17
C PHE A 485 -14.90 -6.28 18.71
N GLY A 486 -14.26 -6.40 17.54
CA GLY A 486 -13.23 -5.48 17.07
C GLY A 486 -13.73 -4.12 16.54
N PRO A 487 -12.89 -3.36 15.80
CA PRO A 487 -13.34 -2.13 15.16
C PRO A 487 -14.47 -2.39 14.16
N THR A 488 -15.32 -1.39 13.95
CA THR A 488 -16.56 -1.36 13.18
C THR A 488 -17.75 -2.15 13.76
N HIS A 489 -17.62 -2.78 14.94
CA HIS A 489 -18.72 -3.51 15.60
C HIS A 489 -19.47 -2.64 16.62
N TYR A 490 -20.77 -2.48 16.40
CA TYR A 490 -21.73 -1.76 17.24
C TYR A 490 -22.61 -2.77 18.00
N ALA A 491 -22.36 -2.93 19.30
CA ALA A 491 -23.01 -3.94 20.13
C ALA A 491 -24.09 -3.36 21.05
N LEU A 492 -25.24 -4.04 21.13
CA LEU A 492 -26.34 -3.77 22.05
C LEU A 492 -26.68 -5.03 22.84
N THR A 493 -26.55 -4.96 24.17
CA THR A 493 -27.13 -5.96 25.08
C THR A 493 -28.61 -5.66 25.29
N TRP A 494 -29.48 -6.60 24.93
CA TRP A 494 -30.93 -6.45 24.93
C TRP A 494 -31.62 -7.55 25.73
N ASP A 495 -32.61 -7.18 26.55
CA ASP A 495 -33.46 -8.11 27.29
C ASP A 495 -34.72 -8.45 26.48
N SER A 496 -34.79 -9.69 26.00
CA SER A 496 -35.90 -10.20 25.19
C SER A 496 -37.07 -10.76 26.01
N HIS A 497 -36.99 -10.89 27.35
CA HIS A 497 -38.08 -11.46 28.16
C HIS A 497 -39.41 -10.69 28.04
N GLY A 498 -39.36 -9.40 27.69
CA GLY A 498 -40.54 -8.57 27.45
C GLY A 498 -41.22 -8.79 26.10
N VAL A 499 -40.63 -9.59 25.20
CA VAL A 499 -41.17 -9.90 23.87
C VAL A 499 -41.82 -11.28 23.87
N ALA A 500 -42.99 -11.38 23.23
CA ALA A 500 -43.71 -12.63 23.09
C ALA A 500 -42.91 -13.65 22.27
N ASN A 501 -43.02 -14.94 22.59
CA ASN A 501 -42.35 -15.99 21.84
C ASN A 501 -42.94 -16.08 20.42
N GLY A 502 -42.08 -16.10 19.40
CA GLY A 502 -42.49 -16.00 18.00
C GLY A 502 -41.34 -15.61 17.06
N THR A 503 -41.66 -15.46 15.77
CA THR A 503 -40.69 -15.08 14.73
C THR A 503 -40.73 -13.58 14.44
N TYR A 504 -39.55 -12.97 14.33
CA TYR A 504 -39.34 -11.54 14.12
C TYR A 504 -38.20 -11.31 13.11
N THR A 505 -38.09 -10.09 12.61
CA THR A 505 -36.96 -9.64 11.78
C THR A 505 -36.16 -8.58 12.54
N LEU A 506 -34.87 -8.82 12.74
CA LEU A 506 -33.93 -7.79 13.19
C LEU A 506 -33.39 -7.00 12.00
N THR A 507 -33.23 -5.69 12.17
CA THR A 507 -32.50 -4.78 11.26
C THR A 507 -31.62 -3.83 12.06
N ALA A 508 -30.59 -3.28 11.41
CA ALA A 508 -29.78 -2.20 11.93
C ALA A 508 -29.88 -0.99 10.99
N ILE A 509 -30.05 0.21 11.53
CA ILE A 509 -29.99 1.48 10.79
C ILE A 509 -28.69 2.17 11.20
N ALA A 510 -27.73 2.28 10.28
CA ALA A 510 -26.52 3.08 10.47
C ALA A 510 -26.74 4.48 9.90
N ARG A 511 -26.10 5.48 10.53
CA ARG A 511 -26.04 6.86 10.03
C ARG A 511 -24.63 7.43 10.15
N ASP A 512 -24.22 8.26 9.19
CA ASP A 512 -22.95 8.97 9.20
C ASP A 512 -23.05 10.32 9.94
N THR A 513 -21.98 11.12 9.86
CA THR A 513 -21.91 12.48 10.40
C THR A 513 -22.49 13.57 9.47
N ALA A 514 -22.70 13.28 8.19
CA ALA A 514 -23.33 14.17 7.21
C ALA A 514 -24.88 14.11 7.23
N GLY A 515 -25.45 13.04 7.77
CA GLY A 515 -26.88 12.76 7.89
C GLY A 515 -27.43 11.73 6.91
N HIS A 516 -26.62 11.00 6.13
CA HIS A 516 -27.14 9.88 5.34
C HIS A 516 -27.36 8.64 6.22
N THR A 517 -28.19 7.72 5.74
CA THR A 517 -28.59 6.52 6.50
C THR A 517 -28.76 5.31 5.60
N THR A 518 -28.40 4.13 6.12
CA THR A 518 -28.64 2.83 5.48
C THR A 518 -29.32 1.90 6.47
N THR A 519 -30.31 1.14 6.00
CA THR A 519 -30.90 0.02 6.75
C THR A 519 -30.31 -1.28 6.24
N SER A 520 -29.85 -2.15 7.15
CA SER A 520 -29.31 -3.47 6.81
C SER A 520 -30.36 -4.37 6.16
N ALA A 521 -29.90 -5.43 5.48
CA ALA A 521 -30.75 -6.60 5.26
C ALA A 521 -31.30 -7.12 6.60
N GLY A 522 -32.52 -7.68 6.56
CA GLY A 522 -33.19 -8.21 7.75
C GLY A 522 -32.75 -9.63 8.08
N VAL A 523 -32.44 -9.89 9.36
CA VAL A 523 -32.16 -11.24 9.87
C VAL A 523 -33.40 -11.78 10.57
N THR A 524 -33.95 -12.89 10.09
CA THR A 524 -35.06 -13.58 10.73
C THR A 524 -34.59 -14.27 12.01
N VAL A 525 -35.25 -13.98 13.13
CA VAL A 525 -34.97 -14.54 14.45
C VAL A 525 -36.22 -15.13 15.10
N THR A 526 -36.03 -16.03 16.06
CA THR A 526 -37.11 -16.56 16.91
C THR A 526 -36.85 -16.18 18.36
N VAL A 527 -37.79 -15.48 18.99
CA VAL A 527 -37.78 -15.24 20.44
C VAL A 527 -38.39 -16.46 21.14
N SER A 528 -37.69 -17.00 22.13
CA SER A 528 -38.09 -18.17 22.91
C SER A 528 -37.60 -18.04 24.36
N ASN A 529 -38.37 -17.31 25.18
CA ASN A 529 -38.20 -17.18 26.63
C ASN A 529 -38.98 -18.25 27.41
#